data_AF-A0A3S3QJY2-F1
#
_entry.id   AF-A0A3S3QJY2-F1
#
_cell.length_a   1.000
_cell.length_b   1.000
_cell.length_c   1.000
_cell.angle_alpha   90.00
_cell.angle_beta   90.00
_cell.angle_gamma   90.00
#
_symmetry.space_group_name_H-M   'P 1'
#
loop_
_entity.id
_entity.type
_entity.pdbx_description
1 polymer ?
#
loop_
_entity_poly.entity_id
_entity_poly.type
_entity_poly.pdbx_seq_one_letter_code
_entity_poly.pdbx_strand_id
1 'polypeptide(L)'
;VSWVRQRDLHIISAGEYVYTSDQRFRPKHVDNTDEWYLYIEYVQKEDSGIYECQVSTEPKMSLPFYLNVIEAKSEILGGPVIYVQSGSTINLTCIINQTASPPLFVYWHRDENVLSYSDSSTSDSSSRVQVKTAKGPISVSTLEIRDAKSADVGNYSCRPVPQYADPANITVHVLNGENPAAMQHSNHKNTLTSQSIVLTVTVLLIVKGEWINFLMSER
;
A
#
# COMPACT_ATOMS: atom_id res chain seq x y z
N VAL A 1 39.88 -8.93 20.18
CA VAL A 1 38.46 -9.36 20.07
C VAL A 1 38.19 -9.74 18.62
N SER A 2 37.45 -10.81 18.38
CA SER A 2 37.10 -11.29 17.03
C SER A 2 35.60 -11.50 16.91
N TRP A 3 35.05 -11.31 15.71
CA TRP A 3 33.64 -11.58 15.41
C TRP A 3 33.52 -12.77 14.47
N VAL A 4 32.67 -13.73 14.83
CA VAL A 4 32.47 -14.97 14.06
C VAL A 4 30.97 -15.21 13.85
N ARG A 5 30.56 -15.54 12.62
CA ARG A 5 29.20 -15.97 12.34
C ARG A 5 29.05 -17.45 12.66
N GLN A 6 28.14 -17.80 13.57
CA GLN A 6 28.10 -19.17 14.09
C GLN A 6 27.58 -20.20 13.09
N ARG A 7 26.63 -19.82 12.21
CA ARG A 7 25.96 -20.77 11.30
C ARG A 7 26.91 -21.54 10.36
N ASP A 8 28.03 -20.92 10.01
CA ASP A 8 29.02 -21.44 9.06
C ASP A 8 30.47 -21.25 9.54
N LEU A 9 30.64 -20.85 10.81
CA LEU A 9 31.93 -20.57 11.44
C LEU A 9 32.78 -19.55 10.65
N HIS A 10 32.13 -18.67 9.90
CA HIS A 10 32.82 -17.67 9.07
C HIS A 10 33.40 -16.56 9.95
N ILE A 11 34.71 -16.35 9.85
CA ILE A 11 35.38 -15.26 10.55
C ILE A 11 35.03 -13.94 9.86
N ILE A 12 34.41 -13.04 10.60
CA ILE A 12 34.03 -11.71 10.09
C ILE A 12 35.20 -10.75 10.26
N SER A 13 35.76 -10.67 11.48
CA SER A 13 36.89 -9.80 11.79
C SER A 13 37.75 -10.33 12.93
N ALA A 14 38.99 -9.86 12.99
CA ALA A 14 39.83 -9.93 14.18
C ALA A 14 40.41 -8.53 14.46
N GLY A 15 40.04 -7.96 15.61
CA GLY A 15 40.18 -6.54 15.86
C GLY A 15 39.41 -5.74 14.82
N GLU A 16 40.04 -4.69 14.31
CA GLU A 16 39.50 -3.84 13.25
C GLU A 16 39.70 -4.42 11.84
N TYR A 17 40.49 -5.49 11.71
CA TYR A 17 40.75 -6.11 10.43
C TYR A 17 39.60 -7.04 10.01
N VAL A 18 39.04 -6.79 8.82
CA VAL A 18 37.90 -7.54 8.26
C VAL A 18 38.41 -8.70 7.40
N TYR A 19 37.94 -9.92 7.70
CA TYR A 19 38.25 -11.14 6.95
C TYR A 19 37.20 -11.47 5.87
N THR A 20 35.95 -11.08 6.10
CA THR A 20 34.89 -11.29 5.13
C THR A 20 35.03 -10.37 3.92
N SER A 21 34.62 -10.82 2.73
CA SER A 21 34.54 -9.98 1.53
C SER A 21 33.28 -9.11 1.49
N ASP A 22 32.31 -9.37 2.37
CA ASP A 22 31.09 -8.58 2.49
C ASP A 22 31.39 -7.23 3.16
N GLN A 23 31.36 -6.17 2.37
CA GLN A 23 31.73 -4.80 2.76
C GLN A 23 30.77 -4.16 3.78
N ARG A 24 29.62 -4.77 4.02
CA ARG A 24 28.62 -4.27 4.98
C ARG A 24 29.05 -4.47 6.44
N PHE A 25 29.92 -5.46 6.70
CA PHE A 25 30.42 -5.75 8.03
C PHE A 25 31.56 -4.80 8.40
N ARG A 26 31.36 -4.03 9.47
CA ARG A 26 32.35 -3.06 9.97
C ARG A 26 32.57 -3.27 11.47
N PRO A 27 33.68 -3.91 11.88
CA PRO A 27 34.07 -3.93 13.29
C PRO A 27 34.53 -2.53 13.70
N LYS A 28 34.25 -2.15 14.95
CA LYS A 28 34.67 -0.87 15.51
C LYS A 28 35.10 -1.05 16.95
N HIS A 29 36.29 -0.57 17.27
CA HIS A 29 36.71 -0.34 18.63
C HIS A 29 36.32 1.08 19.06
N VAL A 30 35.87 1.25 20.30
CA VAL A 30 35.67 2.60 20.86
C VAL A 30 36.97 3.02 21.55
N ASP A 31 37.56 4.12 21.07
CA ASP A 31 38.83 4.65 21.57
C ASP A 31 38.82 4.81 23.10
N ASN A 32 39.91 4.35 23.75
CA ASN A 32 40.11 4.40 25.20
C ASN A 32 39.08 3.60 26.02
N THR A 33 38.43 2.60 25.44
CA THR A 33 37.52 1.67 26.14
C THR A 33 37.86 0.22 25.81
N ASP A 34 37.22 -0.73 26.49
CA ASP A 34 37.26 -2.16 26.13
C ASP A 34 36.06 -2.57 25.25
N GLU A 35 35.32 -1.59 24.68
CA GLU A 35 34.10 -1.84 23.92
C GLU A 35 34.38 -2.12 22.45
N TRP A 36 33.81 -3.22 21.96
CA TRP A 36 33.90 -3.65 20.57
C TRP A 36 32.50 -3.84 19.99
N TYR A 37 32.25 -3.20 18.85
CA TYR A 37 30.99 -3.27 18.13
C TYR A 37 31.18 -3.93 16.77
N LEU A 38 30.16 -4.65 16.31
CA LEU A 38 30.04 -5.08 14.93
C LEU A 38 28.85 -4.37 14.30
N TYR A 39 29.12 -3.49 13.34
CA TYR A 39 28.08 -2.89 12.52
C TYR A 39 27.85 -3.72 11.27
N ILE A 40 26.59 -3.86 10.88
CA ILE A 40 26.19 -4.50 9.62
C ILE A 40 25.29 -3.49 8.90
N GLU A 41 25.78 -2.96 7.79
CA GLU A 41 25.01 -2.01 6.98
C GLU A 41 23.98 -2.72 6.09
N TYR A 42 22.85 -2.06 5.82
CA TYR A 42 21.80 -2.57 4.91
C TYR A 42 21.40 -4.02 5.20
N VAL A 43 21.12 -4.32 6.48
CA VAL A 43 20.78 -5.67 6.96
C VAL A 43 19.64 -6.28 6.16
N GLN A 44 19.78 -7.56 5.84
CA GLN A 44 18.78 -8.37 5.14
C GLN A 44 18.26 -9.46 6.09
N LYS A 45 17.10 -10.04 5.78
CA LYS A 45 16.52 -11.10 6.63
C LYS A 45 17.47 -12.27 6.83
N GLU A 46 18.26 -12.59 5.80
CA GLU A 46 19.26 -13.67 5.78
C GLU A 46 20.45 -13.41 6.71
N ASP A 47 20.65 -12.18 7.18
CA ASP A 47 21.67 -11.85 8.19
C ASP A 47 21.23 -12.25 9.60
N SER A 48 19.95 -12.59 9.81
CA SER A 48 19.47 -13.06 11.11
C SER A 48 20.20 -14.33 11.55
N GLY A 49 20.60 -14.39 12.81
CA GLY A 49 21.33 -15.53 13.35
C GLY A 49 22.26 -15.14 14.50
N ILE A 50 23.11 -16.10 14.89
CA ILE A 50 24.04 -15.91 16.01
C ILE A 50 25.40 -15.43 15.50
N TYR A 51 25.85 -14.34 16.10
CA TYR A 51 27.17 -13.75 15.94
C TYR A 51 27.92 -13.85 17.26
N GLU A 52 29.11 -14.41 17.26
CA GLU A 52 29.89 -14.66 18.46
C GLU A 52 31.05 -13.66 18.55
N CYS A 53 31.11 -12.94 19.66
CA CYS A 53 32.27 -12.15 20.05
C CYS A 53 33.25 -13.07 20.79
N GLN A 54 34.49 -13.14 20.32
CA GLN A 54 35.52 -14.03 20.85
C GLN A 54 36.74 -13.25 21.35
N VAL A 55 37.35 -13.74 22.43
CA VAL A 55 38.64 -13.26 22.95
C VAL A 55 39.64 -14.41 22.91
N SER A 56 40.83 -14.14 22.39
CA SER A 56 41.93 -15.11 22.20
C SER A 56 42.64 -15.49 23.51
N THR A 57 41.88 -15.94 24.51
CA THR A 57 42.39 -16.56 25.74
C THR A 57 42.54 -18.08 25.58
N GLU A 58 43.16 -18.75 26.54
CA GLU A 58 43.23 -20.21 26.62
C GLU A 58 42.58 -20.69 27.94
N PRO A 59 41.41 -21.38 27.89
CA PRO A 59 40.56 -21.61 26.72
C PRO A 59 39.91 -20.32 26.20
N LYS A 60 39.46 -20.31 24.95
CA LYS A 60 38.85 -19.11 24.35
C LYS A 60 37.61 -18.67 25.14
N MET A 61 37.51 -17.39 25.42
CA MET A 61 36.29 -16.79 25.95
C MET A 61 35.39 -16.35 24.80
N SER A 62 34.09 -16.59 24.92
CA SER A 62 33.15 -16.18 23.90
C SER A 62 31.79 -15.73 24.44
N LEU A 63 31.14 -14.85 23.69
CA LEU A 63 29.84 -14.29 23.99
C LEU A 63 28.95 -14.29 22.73
N PRO A 64 27.88 -15.10 22.67
CA PRO A 64 26.97 -15.13 21.53
C PRO A 64 25.93 -14.00 21.59
N PHE A 65 25.63 -13.42 20.43
CA PHE A 65 24.59 -12.43 20.20
C PHE A 65 23.62 -12.92 19.14
N TYR A 66 22.31 -12.86 19.41
CA TYR A 66 21.30 -13.19 18.42
C TYR A 66 20.80 -11.92 17.73
N LEU A 67 21.09 -11.79 16.43
CA LEU A 67 20.55 -10.73 15.58
C LEU A 67 19.24 -11.20 14.97
N ASN A 68 18.17 -10.43 15.20
CA ASN A 68 16.86 -10.64 14.58
C ASN A 68 16.55 -9.51 13.62
N VAL A 69 16.62 -9.77 12.30
CA VAL A 69 16.29 -8.78 11.28
C VAL A 69 14.83 -8.95 10.87
N ILE A 70 14.05 -7.90 11.05
CA ILE A 70 12.62 -7.85 10.74
C ILE A 70 12.34 -6.73 9.75
N GLU A 71 11.35 -6.96 8.91
CA GLU A 71 10.87 -6.02 7.91
C GLU A 71 9.51 -5.52 8.41
N ALA A 72 9.46 -4.27 8.86
CA ALA A 72 8.22 -3.71 9.36
C ALA A 72 7.25 -3.46 8.19
N LYS A 73 5.97 -3.66 8.44
CA LYS A 73 4.91 -3.43 7.46
C LYS A 73 3.93 -2.40 7.97
N SER A 74 3.48 -1.54 7.07
CA SER A 74 2.35 -0.65 7.30
C SER A 74 1.24 -0.96 6.30
N GLU A 75 -0.02 -0.84 6.73
CA GLU A 75 -1.20 -1.07 5.90
C GLU A 75 -2.33 -0.15 6.33
N ILE A 76 -3.01 0.50 5.37
CA ILE A 76 -4.25 1.22 5.64
C ILE A 76 -5.44 0.33 5.29
N LEU A 77 -6.31 0.09 6.27
CA LEU A 77 -7.47 -0.77 6.11
C LEU A 77 -8.48 -0.19 5.11
N GLY A 78 -9.13 -1.07 4.35
CA GLY A 78 -10.18 -0.70 3.40
C GLY A 78 -9.68 -0.24 2.02
N GLY A 79 -8.36 -0.30 1.76
CA GLY A 79 -7.77 0.10 0.49
C GLY A 79 -8.07 -0.83 -0.70
N PRO A 80 -7.54 -0.49 -1.90
CA PRO A 80 -6.66 0.65 -2.20
C PRO A 80 -7.39 1.99 -2.40
N VAL A 81 -8.73 1.95 -2.52
CA VAL A 81 -9.57 3.13 -2.80
C VAL A 81 -10.83 3.07 -1.95
N ILE A 82 -11.22 4.18 -1.34
CA ILE A 82 -12.51 4.32 -0.63
C ILE A 82 -13.32 5.51 -1.15
N TYR A 83 -14.62 5.43 -0.96
CA TYR A 83 -15.58 6.47 -1.32
C TYR A 83 -16.33 6.93 -0.06
N VAL A 84 -16.36 8.23 0.16
CA VAL A 84 -16.95 8.86 1.35
C VAL A 84 -17.96 9.90 0.90
N GLN A 85 -19.12 9.99 1.53
CA GLN A 85 -20.12 11.00 1.16
C GLN A 85 -19.70 12.39 1.68
N SER A 86 -19.98 13.44 0.91
CA SER A 86 -19.78 14.83 1.36
C SER A 86 -20.53 15.09 2.67
N GLY A 87 -19.89 15.77 3.61
CA GLY A 87 -20.42 16.06 4.96
C GLY A 87 -20.28 14.91 5.97
N SER A 88 -19.93 13.69 5.53
CA SER A 88 -19.64 12.57 6.44
C SER A 88 -18.20 12.64 6.98
N THR A 89 -17.76 11.62 7.73
CA THR A 89 -16.43 11.56 8.33
C THR A 89 -15.53 10.59 7.57
N ILE A 90 -14.35 11.04 7.13
CA ILE A 90 -13.29 10.16 6.64
C ILE A 90 -12.60 9.55 7.87
N ASN A 91 -12.55 8.22 7.93
CA ASN A 91 -11.89 7.48 9.00
C ASN A 91 -10.93 6.44 8.39
N LEU A 92 -9.64 6.73 8.46
CA LEU A 92 -8.58 5.85 7.95
C LEU A 92 -7.84 5.24 9.12
N THR A 93 -7.67 3.92 9.10
CA THR A 93 -6.93 3.20 10.13
C THR A 93 -5.71 2.54 9.51
N CYS A 94 -4.53 2.93 9.98
CA CYS A 94 -3.24 2.38 9.61
C CYS A 94 -2.75 1.44 10.70
N ILE A 95 -2.41 0.20 10.30
CA ILE A 95 -1.79 -0.81 11.15
C ILE A 95 -0.31 -0.87 10.81
N ILE A 96 0.54 -0.79 11.82
CA ILE A 96 1.99 -0.93 11.72
C ILE A 96 2.41 -2.12 12.58
N ASN A 97 3.02 -3.13 11.97
CA ASN A 97 3.44 -4.35 12.66
C ASN A 97 4.85 -4.78 12.23
N GLN A 98 5.34 -5.87 12.84
CA GLN A 98 6.67 -6.44 12.54
C GLN A 98 7.82 -5.45 12.80
N THR A 99 7.65 -4.57 13.81
CA THR A 99 8.63 -3.56 14.23
C THR A 99 9.46 -4.00 15.43
N ALA A 100 10.73 -3.61 15.49
CA ALA A 100 11.62 -3.92 16.62
C ALA A 100 11.23 -3.16 17.90
N SER A 101 10.73 -1.95 17.69
CA SER A 101 10.16 -1.08 18.71
C SER A 101 9.01 -0.27 18.10
N PRO A 102 8.01 0.15 18.90
CA PRO A 102 6.94 1.01 18.40
C PRO A 102 7.49 2.30 17.77
N PRO A 103 6.82 2.86 16.73
CA PRO A 103 7.23 4.12 16.12
C PRO A 103 7.11 5.28 17.12
N LEU A 104 8.04 6.23 17.03
CA LEU A 104 8.02 7.46 17.81
C LEU A 104 6.84 8.35 17.39
N PHE A 105 6.57 8.43 16.09
CA PHE A 105 5.46 9.17 15.50
C PHE A 105 4.89 8.45 14.29
N VAL A 106 3.63 8.73 13.95
CA VAL A 106 3.01 8.30 12.69
C VAL A 106 2.45 9.53 12.01
N TYR A 107 3.04 9.90 10.87
CA TYR A 107 2.62 11.06 10.08
C TYR A 107 1.57 10.63 9.08
N TRP A 108 0.49 11.39 9.01
CA TRP A 108 -0.48 11.31 7.93
C TRP A 108 -0.21 12.39 6.90
N HIS A 109 -0.14 12.00 5.63
CA HIS A 109 -0.01 12.91 4.50
C HIS A 109 -1.22 12.77 3.57
N ARG A 110 -1.51 13.85 2.84
CA ARG A 110 -2.38 13.87 1.66
C ARG A 110 -1.63 14.51 0.51
N ASP A 111 -1.43 13.77 -0.57
CA ASP A 111 -0.70 14.21 -1.76
C ASP A 111 0.66 14.85 -1.39
N GLU A 112 1.47 14.12 -0.62
CA GLU A 112 2.76 14.53 -0.02
C GLU A 112 2.71 15.61 1.07
N ASN A 113 1.62 16.35 1.22
CA ASN A 113 1.51 17.37 2.27
C ASN A 113 1.17 16.74 3.62
N VAL A 114 1.89 17.13 4.66
CA VAL A 114 1.63 16.68 6.04
C VAL A 114 0.26 17.22 6.49
N LEU A 115 -0.65 16.32 6.87
CA LEU A 115 -1.92 16.68 7.47
C LEU A 115 -1.80 16.84 8.98
N SER A 116 -1.28 15.82 9.66
CA SER A 116 -1.04 15.82 11.10
C SER A 116 -0.24 14.59 11.51
N TYR A 117 0.39 14.68 12.68
CA TYR A 117 1.15 13.62 13.33
C TYR A 117 0.85 13.53 14.83
N SER A 118 0.01 14.44 15.35
CA SER A 118 -0.07 14.72 16.77
C SER A 118 -1.04 13.78 17.49
N ASP A 119 -0.53 13.06 18.47
CA ASP A 119 -1.26 12.46 19.59
C ASP A 119 -1.59 13.53 20.67
N SER A 120 -1.53 14.82 20.32
CA SER A 120 -1.42 15.88 21.31
C SER A 120 -2.79 16.27 21.88
N SER A 121 -2.87 16.19 23.20
CA SER A 121 -3.82 16.88 24.07
C SER A 121 -3.85 18.42 23.88
N THR A 122 -3.03 18.96 22.98
CA THR A 122 -2.99 20.37 22.56
C THR A 122 -3.60 20.62 21.19
N SER A 123 -3.95 19.58 20.43
CA SER A 123 -4.82 19.76 19.28
C SER A 123 -6.20 20.13 19.82
N ASP A 124 -6.69 21.31 19.43
CA ASP A 124 -8.03 21.73 19.79
C ASP A 124 -8.98 20.59 19.40
N SER A 125 -9.75 20.08 20.36
CA SER A 125 -10.72 19.00 20.10
C SER A 125 -11.78 19.42 19.07
N SER A 126 -11.85 20.72 18.78
CA SER A 126 -12.64 21.34 17.71
C SER A 126 -12.03 21.18 16.31
N SER A 127 -10.75 20.81 16.19
CA SER A 127 -10.09 20.60 14.91
C SER A 127 -10.83 19.55 14.09
N ARG A 128 -11.08 19.89 12.83
CA ARG A 128 -11.72 19.01 11.84
C ARG A 128 -10.91 17.76 11.56
N VAL A 129 -9.59 17.86 11.65
CA VAL A 129 -8.62 16.79 11.40
C VAL A 129 -8.03 16.34 12.73
N GLN A 130 -8.16 15.05 13.05
CA GLN A 130 -7.66 14.45 14.30
C GLN A 130 -6.88 13.18 13.99
N VAL A 131 -5.79 12.95 14.72
CA VAL A 131 -4.98 11.74 14.64
C VAL A 131 -4.90 11.13 16.03
N LYS A 132 -5.13 9.83 16.14
CA LYS A 132 -4.97 9.06 17.39
C LYS A 132 -4.04 7.90 17.12
N THR A 133 -3.00 7.73 17.93
CA THR A 133 -2.01 6.66 17.72
C THR A 133 -1.83 5.83 18.99
N ALA A 134 -2.29 4.59 18.94
CA ALA A 134 -1.99 3.58 19.96
C ALA A 134 -0.67 2.88 19.63
N LYS A 135 0.35 3.08 20.47
CA LYS A 135 1.69 2.49 20.29
C LYS A 135 1.77 1.15 21.03
N GLY A 136 2.36 0.16 20.37
CA GLY A 136 2.57 -1.18 20.94
C GLY A 136 3.31 -2.09 19.97
N PRO A 137 3.42 -3.41 20.28
CA PRO A 137 3.99 -4.41 19.37
C PRO A 137 3.31 -4.41 18.00
N ILE A 138 2.01 -4.09 18.00
CA ILE A 138 1.27 -3.65 16.83
C ILE A 138 0.81 -2.24 17.16
N SER A 139 1.22 -1.27 16.34
CA SER A 139 0.82 0.12 16.50
C SER A 139 -0.31 0.45 15.54
N VAL A 140 -1.32 1.18 16.02
CA VAL A 140 -2.51 1.54 15.25
C VAL A 140 -2.65 3.05 15.26
N SER A 141 -2.68 3.67 14.08
CA SER A 141 -2.90 5.10 13.91
C SER A 141 -4.19 5.33 13.13
N THR A 142 -5.06 6.18 13.65
CA THR A 142 -6.34 6.53 13.03
C THR A 142 -6.37 8.00 12.69
N LEU A 143 -6.65 8.32 11.42
CA LEU A 143 -6.93 9.67 10.93
C LEU A 143 -8.45 9.85 10.79
N GLU A 144 -8.98 10.86 11.48
CA GLU A 144 -10.38 11.28 11.40
C GLU A 144 -10.45 12.68 10.77
N ILE A 145 -11.20 12.82 9.68
CA ILE A 145 -11.53 14.12 9.07
C ILE A 145 -13.05 14.28 9.04
N ARG A 146 -13.58 15.16 9.87
CA ARG A 146 -15.02 15.48 9.92
C ARG A 146 -15.42 16.39 8.76
N ASP A 147 -16.71 16.40 8.44
CA ASP A 147 -17.29 17.27 7.41
C ASP A 147 -16.50 17.18 6.10
N ALA A 148 -16.53 15.98 5.48
CA ALA A 148 -15.77 15.67 4.28
C ALA A 148 -16.17 16.58 3.11
N LYS A 149 -15.17 17.18 2.45
CA LYS A 149 -15.36 18.11 1.33
C LYS A 149 -14.72 17.55 0.06
N SER A 150 -15.12 18.06 -1.10
CA SER A 150 -14.47 17.74 -2.38
C SER A 150 -12.97 18.04 -2.37
N ALA A 151 -12.53 19.03 -1.59
CA ALA A 151 -11.11 19.35 -1.37
C ALA A 151 -10.34 18.32 -0.52
N ASP A 152 -11.03 17.34 0.07
CA ASP A 152 -10.42 16.23 0.80
C ASP A 152 -10.14 15.00 -0.06
N VAL A 153 -10.46 15.06 -1.36
CA VAL A 153 -10.03 14.02 -2.30
C VAL A 153 -8.51 14.02 -2.41
N GLY A 154 -7.90 12.83 -2.42
CA GLY A 154 -6.46 12.69 -2.60
C GLY A 154 -5.93 11.31 -2.23
N ASN A 155 -4.62 11.14 -2.37
CA ASN A 155 -3.90 9.98 -1.91
C ASN A 155 -3.38 10.21 -0.48
N TYR A 156 -3.87 9.41 0.45
CA TYR A 156 -3.52 9.47 1.85
C TYR A 156 -2.45 8.45 2.17
N SER A 157 -1.40 8.85 2.89
CA SER A 157 -0.34 7.94 3.33
C SER A 157 -0.09 8.00 4.83
N CYS A 158 0.09 6.85 5.47
CA CYS A 158 0.62 6.77 6.84
C CYS A 158 2.12 6.42 6.82
N ARG A 159 2.92 7.22 7.53
CA ARG A 159 4.39 7.15 7.52
C ARG A 159 4.93 7.04 8.96
N PRO A 160 5.37 5.85 9.43
CA PRO A 160 5.97 5.71 10.75
C PRO A 160 7.37 6.35 10.81
N VAL A 161 7.73 6.88 11.98
CA VAL A 161 9.05 7.47 12.26
C VAL A 161 9.72 6.75 13.45
N PRO A 162 10.98 6.35 13.32
CA PRO A 162 11.78 6.37 12.08
C PRO A 162 11.22 5.40 11.04
N GLN A 163 11.64 5.55 9.78
CA GLN A 163 11.10 4.83 8.63
C GLN A 163 11.57 3.37 8.62
N TYR A 164 11.01 2.55 9.50
CA TYR A 164 11.25 1.11 9.55
C TYR A 164 10.44 0.34 8.50
N ALA A 165 9.35 0.92 8.02
CA ALA A 165 8.41 0.32 7.06
C ALA A 165 8.18 1.28 5.88
N ASP A 166 7.90 0.72 4.71
CA ASP A 166 7.39 1.49 3.59
C ASP A 166 6.05 2.17 3.95
N PRO A 167 5.76 3.36 3.40
CA PRO A 167 4.46 4.02 3.57
C PRO A 167 3.30 3.21 3.01
N ALA A 168 2.21 3.11 3.76
CA ALA A 168 0.95 2.59 3.23
C ALA A 168 0.10 3.74 2.69
N ASN A 169 -0.56 3.48 1.56
CA ASN A 169 -1.29 4.48 0.79
C ASN A 169 -2.74 4.04 0.54
N ILE A 170 -3.66 5.00 0.48
CA ILE A 170 -5.06 4.79 0.12
C ILE A 170 -5.61 6.01 -0.61
N THR A 171 -6.38 5.81 -1.68
CA THR A 171 -7.05 6.92 -2.38
C THR A 171 -8.44 7.14 -1.79
N VAL A 172 -8.76 8.39 -1.45
CA VAL A 172 -10.08 8.77 -0.94
C VAL A 172 -10.80 9.62 -1.99
N HIS A 173 -12.00 9.20 -2.35
CA HIS A 173 -12.92 9.98 -3.17
C HIS A 173 -14.11 10.47 -2.34
N VAL A 174 -14.51 11.73 -2.51
CA VAL A 174 -15.67 12.31 -1.84
C VAL A 174 -16.81 12.46 -2.85
N LEU A 175 -17.93 11.80 -2.58
CA LEU A 175 -19.13 11.80 -3.41
C LEU A 175 -20.05 12.94 -3.00
N ASN A 176 -20.47 13.78 -3.95
CA ASN A 176 -21.50 14.78 -3.70
C ASN A 176 -22.88 14.10 -3.65
N GLY A 177 -23.68 14.42 -2.64
CA GLY A 177 -25.03 13.85 -2.43
C GLY A 177 -26.08 14.26 -3.46
N GLU A 178 -25.69 14.88 -4.58
CA GLU A 178 -26.61 15.11 -5.69
C GLU A 178 -26.68 13.84 -6.53
N ASN A 179 -27.80 13.11 -6.34
CA ASN A 179 -28.26 11.92 -7.06
C ASN A 179 -27.43 11.52 -8.30
N PRO A 180 -26.90 10.28 -8.40
CA PRO A 180 -26.51 9.77 -9.70
C PRO A 180 -27.77 9.74 -10.57
N ALA A 181 -27.84 10.64 -11.55
CA ALA A 181 -28.96 10.72 -12.47
C ALA A 181 -29.14 9.37 -13.19
N ALA A 182 -30.28 8.74 -12.90
CA ALA A 182 -31.04 7.82 -13.75
C ALA A 182 -30.25 6.81 -14.61
N MET A 183 -30.09 5.57 -14.10
CA MET A 183 -29.97 4.39 -14.98
C MET A 183 -31.37 3.95 -15.45
N GLN A 184 -31.72 4.44 -16.65
CA GLN A 184 -32.68 3.91 -17.64
C GLN A 184 -33.92 3.14 -17.15
N HIS A 185 -35.09 3.80 -17.16
CA HIS A 185 -36.34 3.09 -17.43
C HIS A 185 -36.44 2.83 -18.94
N SER A 186 -36.20 1.59 -19.37
CA SER A 186 -36.79 1.10 -20.62
C SER A 186 -38.29 0.93 -20.41
N ASN A 187 -39.04 1.98 -20.68
CA ASN A 187 -40.50 1.96 -20.63
C ASN A 187 -41.03 1.32 -21.93
N HIS A 188 -40.97 -0.01 -22.03
CA HIS A 188 -41.59 -0.71 -23.15
C HIS A 188 -43.04 -1.05 -22.78
N LYS A 189 -43.94 -0.10 -23.03
CA LYS A 189 -45.37 -0.36 -23.17
C LYS A 189 -45.80 0.04 -24.58
N ASN A 190 -45.56 -0.84 -25.55
CA ASN A 190 -46.32 -0.82 -26.79
C ASN A 190 -47.36 -1.94 -26.73
N THR A 191 -48.53 -1.58 -26.22
CA THR A 191 -49.79 -2.22 -26.58
C THR A 191 -49.99 -2.09 -28.09
N LEU A 192 -49.83 -3.20 -28.82
CA LEU A 192 -50.27 -3.31 -30.20
C LEU A 192 -51.80 -3.43 -30.21
N THR A 193 -52.47 -2.29 -30.35
CA THR A 193 -53.88 -2.23 -30.77
C THR A 193 -53.93 -2.32 -32.29
N SER A 194 -54.58 -3.39 -32.75
CA SER A 194 -55.08 -3.65 -34.11
C SER A 194 -55.70 -2.41 -34.76
N GLN A 195 -55.25 -2.03 -35.97
CA GLN A 195 -56.11 -1.48 -37.01
C GLN A 195 -55.58 -1.84 -38.41
N SER A 196 -56.47 -2.48 -39.18
CA SER A 196 -56.37 -2.83 -40.59
C SER A 196 -56.29 -1.60 -41.49
N ILE A 197 -55.44 -1.63 -42.51
CA ILE A 197 -55.57 -0.74 -43.68
C ILE A 197 -55.50 -1.59 -44.95
N VAL A 198 -56.65 -1.66 -45.62
CA VAL A 198 -56.90 -2.26 -46.93
C VAL A 198 -56.41 -1.27 -48.00
N LEU A 199 -55.62 -1.74 -48.96
CA LEU A 199 -55.34 -1.00 -50.19
C LEU A 199 -55.56 -1.91 -51.40
N THR A 200 -56.74 -1.76 -51.99
CA THR A 200 -57.02 -2.13 -53.39
C THR A 200 -57.24 -0.85 -54.17
N VAL A 201 -56.63 -0.73 -55.35
CA VAL A 201 -57.29 -0.43 -56.65
C VAL A 201 -56.19 -0.39 -57.74
N THR A 202 -56.45 -1.20 -58.76
CA THR A 202 -55.76 -1.45 -60.03
C THR A 202 -56.13 -0.44 -61.12
N VAL A 203 -55.27 -0.19 -62.13
CA VAL A 203 -55.60 0.05 -63.57
C VAL A 203 -54.28 -0.15 -64.39
N LEU A 204 -54.07 -1.26 -65.13
CA LEU A 204 -54.23 -1.48 -66.61
C LEU A 204 -53.29 -0.60 -67.50
N LEU A 205 -52.56 -1.00 -68.56
CA LEU A 205 -52.62 -2.16 -69.49
C LEU A 205 -51.47 -2.10 -70.57
N ILE A 206 -50.95 -3.27 -71.03
CA ILE A 206 -50.48 -3.66 -72.41
C ILE A 206 -49.11 -3.05 -72.87
N VAL A 207 -48.07 -3.74 -73.37
CA VAL A 207 -47.95 -4.63 -74.54
C VAL A 207 -46.64 -5.47 -74.54
N LYS A 208 -46.81 -6.80 -74.64
CA LYS A 208 -46.10 -7.87 -75.39
C LYS A 208 -44.61 -7.80 -75.77
N GLY A 209 -43.97 -9.00 -75.70
CA GLY A 209 -42.91 -9.45 -76.61
C GLY A 209 -41.74 -10.17 -75.92
N GLU A 210 -41.89 -11.44 -75.48
CA GLU A 210 -41.25 -12.67 -76.03
C GLU A 210 -39.68 -12.65 -76.02
N TRP A 211 -38.87 -13.63 -75.60
CA TRP A 211 -38.84 -15.09 -75.85
C TRP A 211 -37.97 -15.85 -74.82
N ILE A 212 -38.34 -17.12 -74.69
CA ILE A 212 -37.78 -18.34 -74.08
C ILE A 212 -36.24 -18.59 -74.20
N ASN A 213 -35.68 -19.13 -73.10
CA ASN A 213 -34.55 -20.07 -72.90
C ASN A 213 -33.48 -20.31 -74.00
N PHE A 214 -32.19 -20.21 -73.65
CA PHE A 214 -31.14 -21.16 -74.11
C PHE A 214 -29.83 -21.14 -73.28
N LEU A 215 -29.60 -22.27 -72.59
CA LEU A 215 -28.36 -23.06 -72.36
C LEU A 215 -26.97 -22.47 -72.02
N MET A 216 -26.34 -23.28 -71.15
CA MET A 216 -24.93 -23.72 -71.10
C MET A 216 -23.91 -22.88 -70.31
N SER A 217 -23.79 -23.29 -69.05
CA SER A 217 -22.55 -23.31 -68.28
C SER A 217 -21.65 -24.44 -68.79
N GLU A 218 -20.50 -24.09 -69.35
CA GLU A 218 -19.38 -25.01 -69.53
C GLU A 218 -18.07 -24.23 -69.31
N ARG A 219 -17.51 -24.39 -68.11
CA ARG A 219 -16.07 -24.38 -67.85
C ARG A 219 -15.78 -25.13 -66.56
#